data_AF-A0AAW9NGY3-F1
#
_entry.id   AF-A0AAW9NGY3-F1
#
_cell.length_a   1.000
_cell.length_b   1.000
_cell.length_c   1.000
_cell.angle_alpha   90.00
_cell.angle_beta   90.00
_cell.angle_gamma   90.00
#
_symmetry.space_group_name_H-M   'P 1'
#
loop_
_entity.id
_entity.type
_entity.pdbx_description
1 polymer ?
#
loop_
_entity_poly.entity_id
_entity_poly.type
_entity_poly.pdbx_seq_one_letter_code
_entity_poly.pdbx_strand_id
1 'polypeptide(L)' 'MENVIKNYESLLLDYSEASRIALETGQKRLLAFVLEKLEEFERSFIQTFSFERLMELQFEFNSRGLLIA' A
#
# COMPACT_ATOMS: atom_id res chain seq x y z
N MET A 1 -4.99 16.72 0.10
CA MET A 1 -4.09 15.61 0.48
C MET A 1 -4.84 14.46 1.15
N GLU A 2 -5.90 14.73 1.92
CA GLU A 2 -6.70 13.69 2.58
C GLU A 2 -7.17 12.55 1.65
N ASN A 3 -7.66 12.86 0.45
CA ASN A 3 -8.06 11.84 -0.53
C ASN A 3 -6.89 10.95 -1.01
N VAL A 4 -5.68 11.51 -1.09
CA VAL A 4 -4.47 10.77 -1.49
C VAL A 4 -4.04 9.81 -0.38
N ILE A 5 -4.11 10.26 0.87
CA ILE A 5 -3.83 9.45 2.07
C ILE A 5 -4.83 8.32 2.19
N LYS A 6 -6.13 8.60 2.03
CA LYS A 6 -7.20 7.59 2.05
C LYS A 6 -7.05 6.55 0.95
N ASN A 7 -6.60 6.97 -0.25
CA ASN A 7 -6.31 6.04 -1.34
C ASN A 7 -5.16 5.09 -0.97
N TYR A 8 -4.06 5.63 -0.40
CA TYR A 8 -2.95 4.79 0.04
C TYR A 8 -3.37 3.81 1.14
N GLU A 9 -4.14 4.27 2.12
CA GLU A 9 -4.71 3.43 3.18
C GLU A 9 -5.55 2.28 2.60
N SER A 10 -6.42 2.57 1.63
CA SER A 10 -7.21 1.54 0.94
C SER A 10 -6.33 0.50 0.25
N LEU A 11 -5.28 0.93 -0.46
CA LEU A 11 -4.36 0.02 -1.15
C LEU A 11 -3.58 -0.88 -0.17
N LEU A 12 -3.21 -0.37 1.00
CA LEU A 12 -2.57 -1.16 2.06
C LEU A 12 -3.52 -2.20 2.66
N LEU A 13 -4.81 -1.87 2.83
CA LEU A 13 -5.84 -2.82 3.26
C LEU A 13 -6.09 -3.89 2.21
N ASP A 14 -6.20 -3.52 0.94
CA ASP A 14 -6.35 -4.45 -0.18
C ASP A 14 -5.14 -5.40 -0.25
N TYR A 15 -3.94 -4.90 0.04
CA TYR A 15 -2.73 -5.72 0.08
C TYR A 15 -2.79 -6.74 1.21
N SER A 16 -3.17 -6.30 2.40
CA SER A 16 -3.29 -7.16 3.58
C SER A 16 -4.22 -8.33 3.31
N GLU A 17 -5.39 -8.05 2.73
CA GLU A 17 -6.36 -9.09 2.38
C GLU A 17 -5.89 -9.99 1.23
N ALA A 18 -5.30 -9.40 0.18
CA ALA A 18 -4.75 -10.18 -0.94
C ALA A 18 -3.60 -11.09 -0.51
N SER A 19 -2.77 -10.64 0.42
CA SER A 19 -1.67 -11.40 1.03
C SER A 19 -2.21 -12.58 1.83
N ARG A 20 -3.23 -12.34 2.68
CA ARG A 20 -3.93 -13.38 3.43
C ARG A 20 -4.52 -14.45 2.51
N ILE A 21 -5.24 -14.06 1.46
CA ILE A 21 -5.82 -14.98 0.47
C ILE A 21 -4.71 -15.77 -0.25
N ALA A 22 -3.64 -15.12 -0.66
CA ALA A 22 -2.52 -15.80 -1.33
C ALA A 22 -1.83 -16.82 -0.42
N LEU A 23 -1.70 -16.52 0.87
CA LEU A 23 -1.14 -17.43 1.88
C LEU A 23 -2.05 -18.65 2.11
N GLU A 24 -3.36 -18.43 2.23
CA GLU A 24 -4.34 -19.48 2.51
C GLU A 24 -4.60 -20.40 1.30
N THR A 25 -4.61 -19.83 0.09
CA THR A 25 -5.09 -20.53 -1.11
C THR A 25 -4.00 -20.82 -2.14
N GLY A 26 -2.83 -20.18 -2.00
CA GLY A 26 -1.77 -20.19 -3.02
C GLY A 26 -2.09 -19.34 -4.26
N GLN A 27 -3.27 -18.70 -4.36
CA GLN A 27 -3.66 -17.88 -5.50
C GLN A 27 -3.02 -16.49 -5.42
N LYS A 28 -2.01 -16.24 -6.25
CA LYS A 28 -1.21 -15.00 -6.20
C LYS A 28 -1.68 -13.88 -7.12
N ARG A 29 -2.71 -14.11 -7.94
CA ARG A 29 -3.14 -13.14 -8.96
C ARG A 29 -3.61 -11.82 -8.34
N LEU A 30 -4.40 -11.90 -7.27
CA LEU A 30 -4.89 -10.71 -6.57
C LEU A 30 -3.74 -9.95 -5.89
N LEU A 31 -2.83 -10.68 -5.22
CA LEU A 31 -1.65 -10.09 -4.59
C LEU A 31 -0.76 -9.36 -5.61
N ALA A 32 -0.49 -9.97 -6.76
CA ALA A 32 0.31 -9.36 -7.82
C ALA A 32 -0.33 -8.05 -8.34
N PHE A 33 -1.65 -8.05 -8.54
CA PHE A 33 -2.38 -6.86 -8.97
C PHE A 33 -2.30 -5.72 -7.94
N VAL A 34 -2.50 -6.03 -6.65
CA VAL A 34 -2.45 -4.99 -5.61
C VAL A 34 -1.03 -4.43 -5.45
N LEU A 35 -0.01 -5.27 -5.54
CA LEU A 35 1.39 -4.83 -5.52
C LEU A 35 1.71 -3.85 -6.67
N GLU A 36 1.23 -4.13 -7.87
CA GLU A 36 1.38 -3.22 -9.02
C GLU A 36 0.71 -1.86 -8.74
N LYS A 37 -0.49 -1.85 -8.14
CA LYS A 37 -1.19 -0.60 -7.79
C LYS A 37 -0.53 0.18 -6.66
N LEU A 38 0.03 -0.49 -5.68
CA LEU A 38 0.86 0.14 -4.66
C LEU A 38 2.09 0.80 -5.28
N GLU A 39 2.79 0.09 -6.17
CA GLU A 39 3.97 0.63 -6.86
C GLU A 39 3.62 1.86 -7.73
N GLU A 40 2.54 1.78 -8.52
CA GLU A 40 2.05 2.90 -9.32
C GLU A 40 1.74 4.14 -8.46
N PHE A 41 1.07 3.92 -7.32
CA PHE A 41 0.74 4.97 -6.37
C PHE A 41 2.00 5.60 -5.79
N GLU A 42 2.91 4.79 -5.25
CA GLU A 42 4.13 5.28 -4.58
C GLU A 42 5.02 6.05 -5.55
N ARG A 43 5.19 5.56 -6.79
CA ARG A 43 5.92 6.30 -7.84
C ARG A 43 5.28 7.65 -8.13
N SER A 44 3.96 7.69 -8.30
CA SER A 44 3.23 8.93 -8.58
C SER A 44 3.29 9.91 -7.40
N PHE A 45 3.21 9.37 -6.17
CA PHE A 45 3.31 10.15 -4.94
C PHE A 45 4.69 10.80 -4.79
N ILE A 46 5.77 10.04 -5.01
CA ILE A 46 7.15 10.55 -4.95
C ILE A 46 7.36 11.66 -5.98
N GLN A 47 6.86 11.48 -7.21
CA GLN A 47 6.96 12.51 -8.26
C GLN A 47 6.22 13.80 -7.92
N THR A 48 5.10 13.69 -7.20
CA THR A 48 4.24 14.85 -6.88
C THR A 48 4.66 15.54 -5.58
N PHE A 49 5.13 14.79 -4.60
CA PHE A 49 5.43 15.26 -3.25
C PHE A 49 6.93 15.10 -2.95
N SER A 50 7.33 13.94 -2.44
CA SER A 50 8.73 13.53 -2.26
C SER A 50 8.81 12.11 -1.72
N PHE A 51 10.02 11.54 -1.70
CA PHE A 51 10.28 10.25 -1.05
C PHE A 51 10.18 10.34 0.48
N GLU A 52 10.70 11.41 1.08
CA GLU A 52 10.64 11.64 2.52
C GLU A 52 9.20 11.68 3.02
N ARG A 53 8.30 12.32 2.26
CA ARG A 53 6.89 12.42 2.63
C ARG A 53 6.19 11.06 2.54
N LEU A 54 6.59 10.21 1.58
CA LEU A 54 6.09 8.83 1.52
C LEU A 54 6.55 8.02 2.73
N MET A 55 7.82 8.15 3.13
CA MET A 55 8.36 7.49 4.32
C MET A 55 7.66 7.92 5.61
N GLU A 56 7.37 9.21 5.77
CA GLU A 56 6.57 9.72 6.90
C GLU A 56 5.18 9.08 6.93
N LEU A 57 4.52 8.98 5.77
CA LEU A 57 3.18 8.41 5.66
C LEU A 57 3.18 6.90 5.95
N GLN A 58 4.17 6.18 5.44
CA GLN A 58 4.41 4.78 5.76
C GLN A 58 4.64 4.61 7.27
N PHE A 59 5.49 5.44 7.88
CA PHE A 59 5.73 5.38 9.33
C PHE A 59 4.43 5.60 10.14
N GLU A 60 3.61 6.58 9.77
CA GLU A 60 2.31 6.83 10.37
C GLU A 60 1.40 5.60 10.27
N PHE A 61 1.29 5.00 9.10
CA PHE A 61 0.49 3.79 8.91
C PHE A 61 1.06 2.55 9.62
N ASN A 62 2.39 2.46 9.78
CA ASN A 62 3.01 1.42 10.60
C ASN A 62 2.57 1.51 12.05
N SER A 63 2.58 2.73 12.61
CA SER A 63 2.13 2.97 13.98
C SER A 63 0.67 2.57 14.21
N ARG A 64 -0.12 2.50 13.12
CA ARG A 64 -1.53 2.08 13.09
C ARG A 64 -1.72 0.59 12.75
N GLY A 65 -0.63 -0.16 12.54
CA GLY A 65 -0.65 -1.60 12.24
C GLY A 65 -0.97 -1.95 10.78
N LEU A 66 -0.79 -1.01 9.85
CA LEU A 66 -1.18 -1.15 8.44
C LEU A 66 0.00 -1.47 7.50
N LEU A 67 1.23 -1.64 8.00
CA LEU A 67 2.39 -1.85 7.14
C LEU A 67 2.65 -3.33 6.83
N ILE A 68 3.14 -3.51 5.61
CA ILE A 68 3.64 -4.74 5.02
C ILE A 68 4.92 -5.17 5.77
N ALA A 69 4.88 -6.35 6.41
CA ALA A 69 6.07 -7.00 6.99
C ALA A 69 6.77 -7.89 5.95
#